data_AF-A0AB36BZ14-F1
#
_entry.id   AF-A0AB36BZ14-F1
#
_cell.length_a   1.000
_cell.length_b   1.000
_cell.length_c   1.000
_cell.angle_alpha   90.00
_cell.angle_beta   90.00
_cell.angle_gamma   90.00
#
_symmetry.space_group_name_H-M   'P 1'
#
loop_
_entity.id
_entity.type
_entity.pdbx_description
1 polymer ?
#
loop_
_entity_poly.entity_id
_entity_poly.type
_entity_poly.pdbx_seq_one_letter_code
_entity_poly.pdbx_strand_id
1 'polypeptide(L)' 'MPEDGGGVKRMLDIGCGPGNSTAVLRERYPHAEILGVDSSPDMIEAARKAYPDIDFQLCDVSTHR' A
#
# COMPACT_ATOMS: atom_id res chain seq x y z
N MET A 1 16.29 8.99 -21.87
CA MET A 1 15.24 9.02 -20.83
C MET A 1 13.99 8.42 -21.45
N PRO A 2 13.25 7.51 -20.78
CA PRO A 2 12.02 6.97 -21.35
C PRO A 2 11.07 8.11 -21.71
N GLU A 3 10.38 7.99 -22.84
CA GLU A 3 9.63 9.08 -23.48
C GLU A 3 8.34 9.46 -22.71
N ASP A 4 8.00 8.68 -21.69
CA ASP A 4 6.83 8.78 -20.81
C ASP A 4 7.16 9.17 -19.35
N GLY A 5 8.32 9.76 -19.09
CA GLY A 5 8.58 10.51 -17.84
C GLY A 5 8.77 9.68 -16.56
N GLY A 6 8.82 8.35 -16.63
CA GLY A 6 9.40 7.49 -15.58
C GLY A 6 8.77 7.57 -14.18
N GLY A 7 7.50 7.98 -14.06
CA GLY A 7 6.79 8.03 -12.78
C GLY A 7 6.45 6.63 -12.24
N VAL A 8 6.38 6.50 -10.91
CA VAL A 8 5.95 5.24 -10.29
C VAL A 8 4.47 5.00 -10.60
N LYS A 9 4.18 3.87 -11.26
CA LYS A 9 2.81 3.49 -11.64
C LYS A 9 2.12 2.61 -10.61
N ARG A 10 2.87 1.70 -9.96
CA ARG A 10 2.34 0.75 -8.98
C ARG A 10 3.32 0.56 -7.82
N MET A 11 2.80 0.46 -6.61
CA MET A 11 3.56 0.21 -5.38
C MET A 11 2.88 -0.84 -4.51
N LEU A 12 3.70 -1.64 -3.83
CA LEU A 12 3.28 -2.58 -2.81
C LEU A 12 4.01 -2.22 -1.51
N ASP A 13 3.25 -1.94 -0.45
CA ASP A 13 3.77 -1.66 0.89
C ASP A 13 3.59 -2.91 1.76
N ILE A 14 4.69 -3.62 2.04
CA ILE A 14 4.68 -4.89 2.77
C ILE A 14 4.93 -4.64 4.27
N GLY A 15 4.01 -5.12 5.10
CA GLY A 15 4.00 -4.80 6.53
C GLY A 15 3.50 -3.38 6.77
N CYS A 16 2.41 -2.99 6.10
CA CYS A 16 1.90 -1.63 6.13
C CYS A 16 1.34 -1.22 7.51
N GLY A 17 1.12 -2.18 8.42
CA GLY A 17 0.51 -1.96 9.72
C GLY A 17 -0.82 -1.19 9.59
N PRO A 18 -1.05 -0.13 10.38
CA PRO A 18 -2.27 0.67 10.31
C PRO A 18 -2.32 1.65 9.13
N GLY A 19 -1.38 1.59 8.17
CA GLY A 19 -1.44 2.34 6.91
C GLY A 19 -0.75 3.72 6.89
N ASN A 20 -0.08 4.14 7.96
CA ASN A 20 0.59 5.45 8.03
C ASN A 20 1.65 5.64 6.93
N SER A 21 2.49 4.62 6.70
CA SER A 21 3.51 4.65 5.63
C SER A 21 2.86 4.73 4.26
N THR A 22 1.80 3.95 4.06
CA THR A 22 1.05 3.88 2.80
C THR A 22 0.38 5.21 2.48
N ALA A 23 -0.12 5.94 3.48
CA ALA A 23 -0.68 7.27 3.32
C ALA A 23 0.37 8.29 2.83
N VAL A 24 1.58 8.28 3.39
CA VAL A 24 2.68 9.14 2.91
C VAL A 24 3.04 8.81 1.46
N LEU A 25 3.02 7.52 1.08
CA LEU A 25 3.23 7.12 -0.31
C LEU A 25 2.11 7.63 -1.23
N ARG A 26 0.85 7.59 -0.78
CA ARG A 26 -0.31 8.10 -1.52
C ARG A 26 -0.22 9.60 -1.77
N GLU A 27 0.22 10.37 -0.80
CA GLU A 27 0.44 11.82 -0.92
C GLU A 27 1.57 12.14 -1.91
N ARG A 28 2.67 11.38 -1.85
CA ARG A 28 3.84 11.60 -2.71
C ARG A 28 3.64 11.13 -4.14
N TYR A 29 2.86 10.07 -4.34
CA TYR A 29 2.60 9.46 -5.65
C TYR A 29 1.09 9.41 -5.89
N PRO A 30 0.44 10.57 -6.08
CA PRO A 30 -1.02 10.64 -6.15
C PRO A 30 -1.63 9.93 -7.38
N HIS A 31 -0.80 9.55 -8.35
CA HIS A 31 -1.20 8.84 -9.56
C HIS A 31 -0.82 7.35 -9.55
N ALA A 32 -0.10 6.88 -8.53
CA ALA A 32 0.28 5.48 -8.42
C ALA A 32 -0.87 4.66 -7.83
N GLU A 33 -1.04 3.43 -8.32
CA GLU A 33 -1.82 2.41 -7.64
C GLU A 33 -0.98 1.88 -6.46
N ILE A 34 -1.51 1.95 -5.25
CA ILE A 34 -0.79 1.56 -4.03
C ILE A 34 -1.61 0.50 -3.31
N LEU A 35 -1.00 -0.64 -3.04
CA LEU A 35 -1.57 -1.71 -2.24
C LEU A 35 -0.76 -1.86 -0.96
N GLY A 36 -1.39 -1.67 0.21
CA GLY A 36 -0.83 -2.02 1.50
C GLY A 36 -1.16 -3.45 1.89
N VAL A 37 -0.18 -4.22 2.34
CA VAL A 37 -0.41 -5.58 2.86
C VAL A 37 0.19 -5.76 4.24
N ASP A 38 -0.54 -6.48 5.09
CA ASP A 38 -0.10 -6.85 6.45
C ASP A 38 -0.68 -8.22 6.80
N SER A 39 -0.02 -8.97 7.69
CA SER A 39 -0.48 -10.28 8.14
C SER A 39 -1.45 -10.19 9.34
N SER A 40 -1.59 -9.01 9.95
CA SER A 40 -2.51 -8.78 11.07
C SER A 40 -3.88 -8.29 10.59
N PRO A 41 -4.98 -9.02 10.88
CA PRO A 41 -6.34 -8.57 10.57
C PRO A 41 -6.69 -7.23 11.22
N ASP A 42 -6.31 -7.04 12.48
CA ASP A 42 -6.59 -5.82 13.24
C ASP A 42 -5.90 -4.59 12.62
N MET A 43 -4.70 -4.78 12.07
CA MET A 43 -3.97 -3.71 11.38
C MET A 43 -4.66 -3.32 10.07
N ILE A 44 -5.10 -4.30 9.28
CA ILE A 44 -5.83 -4.05 8.04
C ILE A 44 -7.18 -3.39 8.29
N GLU A 45 -7.91 -3.80 9.34
CA GLU A 45 -9.16 -3.14 9.71
C GLU A 45 -8.93 -1.68 10.10
N ALA A 46 -7.91 -1.41 10.93
CA ALA A 46 -7.52 -0.06 11.31
C ALA A 46 -7.11 0.79 10.09
N ALA A 47 -6.31 0.23 9.18
CA ALA A 47 -5.85 0.90 7.97
C ALA A 47 -7.00 1.27 7.04
N ARG A 48 -7.93 0.34 6.77
CA ARG A 48 -9.12 0.59 5.95
C ARG A 48 -10.03 1.66 6.55
N LYS A 49 -10.15 1.70 7.88
CA LYS A 49 -10.94 2.70 8.58
C LYS A 49 -10.28 4.09 8.54
N ALA A 50 -8.96 4.15 8.67
CA ALA A 50 -8.21 5.40 8.67
C ALA A 50 -8.05 5.99 7.26
N TYR A 51 -7.90 5.14 6.24
CA TYR A 51 -7.59 5.52 4.86
C TYR A 51 -8.50 4.76 3.87
N PRO A 52 -9.79 5.11 3.79
CA PRO A 52 -10.76 4.39 2.95
C PRO A 52 -10.48 4.49 1.45
N ASP A 53 -9.65 5.45 1.01
CA ASP A 53 -9.29 5.69 -0.38
C ASP A 53 -7.99 4.97 -0.81
N ILE A 54 -7.44 4.10 0.04
CA ILE A 54 -6.23 3.31 -0.22
C ILE A 54 -6.58 1.82 -0.11
N ASP A 55 -6.05 1.01 -1.03
CA ASP A 55 -6.27 -0.43 -1.01
C ASP A 55 -5.40 -1.11 0.07
N PHE A 56 -6.04 -1.88 0.94
CA PHE A 56 -5.37 -2.72 1.94
C PHE A 56 -5.86 -4.16 1.88
N GLN A 57 -4.93 -5.11 1.95
CA GLN A 57 -5.23 -6.55 1.94
C GLN A 57 -4.50 -7.30 3.06
N LEU A 58 -5.22 -8.22 3.70
CA LEU A 58 -4.62 -9.18 4.61
C LEU A 58 -3.81 -10.19 3.80
N CYS A 59 -2.50 -10.21 3.99
CA CYS A 59 -1.60 -11.11 3.28
C CYS A 59 -0.42 -11.48 4.17
N ASP A 60 -0.13 -12.76 4.26
CA ASP A 60 1.10 -13.27 4.85
C ASP A 60 2.15 -13.49 3.75
N VAL A 61 3.12 -12.58 3.69
CA VAL A 61 4.22 -12.62 2.70
C VAL A 61 5.30 -13.66 3.01
N SER A 62 5.24 -14.33 4.17
CA SER A 62 6.20 -15.39 4.53
C SER A 62 5.85 -16.75 3.92
N THR A 63 4.67 -16.86 3.31
CA THR A 63 4.20 -18.09 2.67
C THR A 63 4.58 -18.09 1.19
N HIS A 64 5.61 -18.86 0.84
CA HIS A 64 6.04 -19.08 -0.55
C HIS A 64 5.65 -20.51 -0.93
N ARG A 65 4.94 -20.68 -2.04
CA ARG A 65 4.65 -21.99 -2.65
C ARG A 65 5.53 -22.23 -3.86
#